data_AF-A0AAU8TM51-F1
#
_entry.id   AF-A0AAU8TM51-F1
#
_cell.length_a   1.000
_cell.length_b   1.000
_cell.length_c   1.000
_cell.angle_alpha   90.00
_cell.angle_beta   90.00
_cell.angle_gamma   90.00
#
_symmetry.space_group_name_H-M   'P 1'
#
loop_
_entity.id
_entity.type
_entity.pdbx_description
1 polymer ?
#
loop_
_entity_poly.entity_id
_entity_poly.type
_entity_poly.pdbx_seq_one_letter_code
_entity_poly.pdbx_strand_id
1 'polypeptide(L)'
;MGVAIAGIAFRSKEIDRPIDELLSALFKRPCREIAPPNQREFDIRHPSDVMVEFFHDVCFVFSNELVWDILDNPESDTGHIFATLNRPELIVGFCNYDSGGSYGYVFVENGVRTRSRLETVAIPGRAPIQEFGPPKGFEARWLSAPSYFEEDEGSAPEDRVRIYYLEAENLRVAEFALTSRMLYEALVNSVGVCPWDTNTRSNPRFFKLETKFVVDVPSIPPQRASGVGQSAAISDASIAAPKKGGIRSRIASILGLSR
;
A
#
# COMPACT_ATOMS: atom_id res chain seq x y z
N MET A 1 15.09 12.28 -1.09
CA MET A 1 13.91 11.97 -0.24
C MET A 1 13.25 10.78 -0.91
N GLY A 2 12.94 9.71 -0.17
CA GLY A 2 12.31 8.51 -0.74
C GLY A 2 10.84 8.75 -1.08
N VAL A 3 10.34 8.00 -2.05
CA VAL A 3 8.92 7.97 -2.43
C VAL A 3 8.17 7.11 -1.41
N ALA A 4 6.98 7.57 -0.99
CA ALA A 4 6.12 6.83 -0.07
C ALA A 4 4.69 6.85 -0.58
N ILE A 5 4.36 5.92 -1.47
CA ILE A 5 3.05 5.86 -2.11
C ILE A 5 2.49 4.45 -2.12
N ALA A 6 1.16 4.34 -2.02
CA ALA A 6 0.45 3.09 -2.16
C ALA A 6 -0.95 3.36 -2.71
N GLY A 7 -1.53 2.38 -3.37
CA GLY A 7 -2.84 2.53 -3.96
C GLY A 7 -3.16 1.43 -4.94
N ILE A 8 -4.14 1.70 -5.80
CA ILE A 8 -4.53 0.80 -6.88
C ILE A 8 -4.40 1.51 -8.23
N ALA A 9 -4.12 0.73 -9.27
CA ALA A 9 -4.09 1.16 -10.65
C ALA A 9 -5.02 0.27 -11.49
N PHE A 10 -5.78 0.88 -12.40
CA PHE A 10 -6.71 0.20 -13.31
C PHE A 10 -6.99 1.11 -14.53
N ARG A 11 -7.60 0.58 -15.60
CA ARG A 11 -7.84 1.38 -16.81
C ARG A 11 -9.09 2.27 -16.67
N SER A 12 -8.96 3.56 -16.97
CA SER A 12 -9.99 4.57 -16.75
C SER A 12 -11.17 4.50 -17.73
N LYS A 13 -11.03 3.79 -18.86
CA LYS A 13 -12.13 3.55 -19.82
C LYS A 13 -13.34 2.85 -19.19
N GLU A 14 -13.16 2.29 -18.00
CA GLU A 14 -14.16 1.57 -17.23
C GLU A 14 -14.91 2.49 -16.25
N ILE A 15 -14.47 3.73 -16.04
CA ILE A 15 -15.11 4.71 -15.14
C ILE A 15 -16.25 5.43 -15.86
N ASP A 16 -17.47 5.14 -15.44
CA ASP A 16 -18.71 5.71 -15.99
C ASP A 16 -19.31 6.86 -15.16
N ARG A 17 -18.63 7.25 -14.07
CA ARG A 17 -19.15 8.17 -13.04
C ARG A 17 -18.14 9.23 -12.60
N PRO A 18 -18.59 10.33 -11.97
CA PRO A 18 -17.71 11.31 -11.34
C PRO A 18 -16.75 10.67 -10.32
N ILE A 19 -15.53 11.21 -10.21
CA ILE A 19 -14.47 10.62 -9.38
C ILE A 19 -14.81 10.68 -7.89
N ASP A 20 -15.43 11.74 -7.41
CA ASP A 20 -15.92 11.87 -6.05
C ASP A 20 -16.98 10.80 -5.70
N GLU A 21 -17.89 10.47 -6.62
CA GLU A 21 -18.85 9.38 -6.46
C GLU A 21 -18.15 8.00 -6.45
N LEU A 22 -17.17 7.81 -7.34
CA LEU A 22 -16.35 6.58 -7.39
C LEU A 22 -15.61 6.36 -6.07
N LEU A 23 -14.89 7.38 -5.59
CA LEU A 23 -14.17 7.32 -4.33
C LEU A 23 -15.13 7.12 -3.16
N SER A 24 -16.29 7.78 -3.16
CA SER A 24 -17.27 7.60 -2.09
C SER A 24 -17.78 6.16 -2.01
N ALA A 25 -17.96 5.50 -3.15
CA ALA A 25 -18.33 4.11 -3.23
C ALA A 25 -17.19 3.17 -2.80
N LEU A 26 -15.95 3.43 -3.24
CA LEU A 26 -14.77 2.62 -2.91
C LEU A 26 -14.52 2.59 -1.39
N PHE A 27 -14.55 3.76 -0.76
CA PHE A 27 -14.27 3.90 0.67
C PHE A 27 -15.51 3.78 1.56
N LYS A 28 -16.71 3.66 0.96
CA LYS A 28 -18.00 3.65 1.67
C LYS A 28 -18.17 4.84 2.61
N ARG A 29 -17.66 6.01 2.21
CA ARG A 29 -17.61 7.27 2.97
C ARG A 29 -17.83 8.44 2.03
N PRO A 30 -18.49 9.53 2.45
CA PRO A 30 -18.56 10.73 1.63
C PRO A 30 -17.15 11.23 1.31
N CYS A 31 -16.96 11.67 0.07
CA CYS A 31 -15.69 12.16 -0.43
C CYS A 31 -15.89 13.54 -1.05
N ARG A 32 -14.99 14.47 -0.77
CA ARG A 32 -14.99 15.80 -1.39
C ARG A 32 -13.64 16.14 -1.99
N GLU A 33 -13.66 16.72 -3.18
CA GLU A 33 -12.45 17.27 -3.80
C GLU A 33 -12.00 18.52 -3.05
N ILE A 34 -10.69 18.68 -2.91
CA ILE A 34 -10.05 19.85 -2.32
C ILE A 34 -9.07 20.46 -3.32
N ALA A 35 -8.77 21.75 -3.15
CA ALA A 35 -7.69 22.39 -3.90
C ALA A 35 -6.34 21.71 -3.57
N PRO A 36 -5.33 21.81 -4.47
CA PRO A 36 -4.00 21.30 -4.24
C PRO A 36 -3.46 21.73 -2.86
N PRO A 37 -3.23 20.77 -1.94
CA PRO A 37 -2.90 21.08 -0.56
C PRO A 37 -1.44 21.47 -0.39
N ASN A 38 -1.13 22.18 0.69
CA ASN A 38 0.25 22.31 1.15
C ASN A 38 0.77 20.94 1.61
N GLN A 39 2.07 20.65 1.42
CA GLN A 39 2.69 19.35 1.75
C GLN A 39 2.47 18.86 3.20
N ARG A 40 2.09 19.73 4.14
CA ARG A 40 1.84 19.37 5.56
C ARG A 40 0.39 19.02 5.87
N GLU A 41 -0.54 19.35 4.98
CA GLU A 41 -1.99 19.21 5.21
C GLU A 41 -2.58 17.94 4.57
N PHE A 42 -1.77 17.27 3.75
CA PHE A 42 -2.18 16.13 2.95
C PHE A 42 -1.10 15.08 2.88
N ASP A 43 -1.48 13.85 3.22
CA ASP A 43 -0.58 12.70 3.21
C ASP A 43 -1.40 11.45 2.86
N ILE A 44 -1.17 10.85 1.70
CA ILE A 44 -1.90 9.63 1.23
C ILE A 44 -1.70 8.40 2.14
N ARG A 45 -0.80 8.48 3.12
CA ARG A 45 -0.65 7.48 4.18
C ARG A 45 -1.73 7.64 5.25
N HIS A 46 -2.33 8.83 5.36
CA HIS A 46 -3.47 9.07 6.24
C HIS A 46 -4.74 8.47 5.63
N PRO A 47 -5.55 7.75 6.43
CA PRO A 47 -6.81 7.13 5.96
C PRO A 47 -7.78 8.12 5.29
N SER A 48 -7.78 9.39 5.69
CA SER A 48 -8.70 10.38 5.13
C SER A 48 -8.29 10.95 3.78
N ASP A 49 -7.07 10.71 3.32
CA ASP A 49 -6.44 11.48 2.26
C ASP A 49 -6.26 10.60 1.03
N VAL A 50 -6.89 11.02 -0.06
CA VAL A 50 -6.89 10.25 -1.31
C VAL A 50 -6.44 11.16 -2.44
N MET A 51 -5.44 10.70 -3.19
CA MET A 51 -4.97 11.38 -4.39
C MET A 51 -5.33 10.53 -5.60
N VAL A 52 -5.82 11.16 -6.66
CA VAL A 52 -6.13 10.50 -7.91
C VAL A 52 -5.31 11.12 -9.03
N GLU A 53 -4.62 10.29 -9.80
CA GLU A 53 -3.89 10.72 -10.99
C GLU A 53 -4.30 9.89 -12.21
N PHE A 54 -4.29 10.54 -13.36
CA PHE A 54 -4.53 9.90 -14.65
C PHE A 54 -3.27 9.97 -15.51
N PHE A 55 -2.91 8.82 -16.06
CA PHE A 55 -1.85 8.67 -17.05
C PHE A 55 -2.46 8.03 -18.29
N HIS A 56 -2.79 8.84 -19.29
CA HIS A 56 -3.56 8.41 -20.47
C HIS A 56 -4.89 7.74 -20.06
N ASP A 57 -5.01 6.43 -20.29
CA ASP A 57 -6.18 5.63 -19.96
C ASP A 57 -6.01 4.80 -18.68
N VAL A 58 -5.06 5.17 -17.80
CA VAL A 58 -4.84 4.52 -16.50
C VAL A 58 -5.18 5.49 -15.38
N CYS A 59 -6.00 5.03 -14.44
CA CYS A 59 -6.34 5.73 -13.21
C CYS A 59 -5.54 5.14 -12.05
N PHE A 60 -4.87 6.00 -11.29
CA PHE A 60 -4.25 5.65 -10.02
C PHE A 60 -5.04 6.29 -8.89
N VAL A 61 -5.47 5.47 -7.94
CA VAL A 61 -6.09 5.93 -6.69
C VAL A 61 -5.11 5.63 -5.56
N PHE A 62 -4.42 6.67 -5.09
CA PHE A 62 -3.43 6.58 -4.02
C PHE A 62 -4.10 6.72 -2.67
N SER A 63 -4.01 5.66 -1.88
CA SER A 63 -4.44 5.58 -0.48
C SER A 63 -3.88 4.32 0.14
N ASN A 64 -3.18 4.46 1.28
CA ASN A 64 -2.72 3.30 2.04
C ASN A 64 -3.89 2.45 2.56
N GLU A 65 -4.96 3.09 3.05
CA GLU A 65 -6.14 2.39 3.58
C GLU A 65 -6.78 1.46 2.54
N LEU A 66 -6.80 1.89 1.27
CA LEU A 66 -7.45 1.17 0.19
C LEU A 66 -6.75 -0.16 -0.16
N VAL A 67 -5.42 -0.20 -0.12
CA VAL A 67 -4.65 -1.31 -0.69
C VAL A 67 -4.03 -2.23 0.37
N TRP A 68 -3.80 -1.72 1.58
CA TRP A 68 -2.99 -2.43 2.58
C TRP A 68 -3.57 -3.79 2.96
N ASP A 69 -4.89 -3.87 3.20
CA ASP A 69 -5.55 -5.14 3.54
C ASP A 69 -5.41 -6.18 2.41
N ILE A 70 -5.47 -5.74 1.15
CA ILE A 70 -5.32 -6.61 -0.01
C ILE A 70 -3.88 -7.12 -0.10
N LEU A 71 -2.89 -6.28 0.13
CA LEU A 71 -1.48 -6.67 0.06
C LEU A 71 -1.10 -7.63 1.21
N ASP A 72 -1.58 -7.34 2.43
CA ASP A 72 -1.14 -8.01 3.65
C ASP A 72 -1.93 -9.29 3.97
N ASN A 73 -3.17 -9.40 3.50
CA ASN A 73 -4.03 -10.55 3.76
C ASN A 73 -4.38 -11.28 2.44
N PRO A 74 -3.86 -12.49 2.20
CA PRO A 74 -4.19 -13.31 1.03
C PRO A 74 -5.69 -13.58 0.86
N GLU A 75 -6.43 -13.65 1.96
CA GLU A 75 -7.86 -13.96 2.01
C GLU A 75 -8.75 -12.71 1.90
N SER A 76 -8.17 -11.51 1.76
CA SER A 76 -8.94 -10.26 1.66
C SER A 76 -9.85 -10.27 0.43
N ASP A 77 -11.14 -9.94 0.65
CA ASP A 77 -12.16 -9.87 -0.38
C ASP A 77 -12.04 -8.58 -1.20
N THR A 78 -11.55 -8.75 -2.43
CA THR A 78 -11.42 -7.69 -3.43
C THR A 78 -12.70 -7.44 -4.24
N GLY A 79 -13.75 -8.24 -4.02
CA GLY A 79 -14.99 -8.19 -4.79
C GLY A 79 -15.70 -6.85 -4.74
N HIS A 80 -15.66 -6.16 -3.60
CA HIS A 80 -16.27 -4.83 -3.47
C HIS A 80 -15.54 -3.76 -4.31
N ILE A 81 -14.20 -3.78 -4.33
CA ILE A 81 -13.38 -2.86 -5.14
C ILE A 81 -13.65 -3.15 -6.61
N PHE A 82 -13.56 -4.42 -6.98
CA PHE A 82 -13.82 -4.88 -8.35
C PHE A 82 -15.20 -4.45 -8.86
N ALA A 83 -16.25 -4.66 -8.07
CA ALA A 83 -17.61 -4.26 -8.43
C ALA A 83 -17.76 -2.74 -8.54
N THR A 84 -17.10 -1.98 -7.66
CA THR A 84 -17.18 -0.50 -7.65
C THR A 84 -16.48 0.12 -8.85
N LEU A 85 -15.38 -0.48 -9.30
CA LEU A 85 -14.63 -0.05 -10.48
C LEU A 85 -15.25 -0.50 -11.80
N ASN A 86 -16.52 -0.94 -11.80
CA ASN A 86 -17.23 -1.45 -12.97
C ASN A 86 -16.56 -2.69 -13.60
N ARG A 87 -16.01 -3.58 -12.76
CA ARG A 87 -15.44 -4.89 -13.14
C ARG A 87 -14.30 -4.78 -14.18
N PRO A 88 -13.22 -4.07 -13.83
CA PRO A 88 -12.08 -3.90 -14.73
C PRO A 88 -11.42 -5.23 -15.09
N GLU A 89 -10.80 -5.37 -16.26
CA GLU A 89 -10.09 -6.63 -16.58
C GLU A 89 -8.95 -6.90 -15.58
N LEU A 90 -8.28 -5.82 -15.13
CA LEU A 90 -7.14 -5.86 -14.25
C LEU A 90 -7.15 -4.71 -13.24
N ILE A 91 -6.88 -5.05 -11.97
CA ILE A 91 -6.48 -4.10 -10.92
C ILE A 91 -5.10 -4.50 -10.44
N VAL A 92 -4.21 -3.52 -10.35
CA VAL A 92 -2.90 -3.67 -9.71
C VAL A 92 -2.90 -2.86 -8.42
N GLY A 93 -2.92 -3.54 -7.27
CA GLY A 93 -2.60 -2.90 -6.00
C GLY A 93 -1.10 -2.82 -5.81
N PHE A 94 -0.59 -1.75 -5.23
CA PHE A 94 0.85 -1.56 -5.01
C PHE A 94 1.15 -0.76 -3.74
N CYS A 95 2.35 -0.98 -3.18
CA CYS A 95 2.98 -0.10 -2.20
C CYS A 95 4.47 0.07 -2.52
N ASN A 96 4.93 1.33 -2.49
CA ASN A 96 6.32 1.73 -2.64
C ASN A 96 6.68 2.66 -1.46
N TYR A 97 7.25 2.11 -0.39
CA TYR A 97 7.62 2.84 0.81
C TYR A 97 9.14 2.80 1.01
N ASP A 98 9.88 3.60 0.22
CA ASP A 98 11.35 3.64 0.23
C ASP A 98 11.93 3.83 1.64
N SER A 99 11.37 4.76 2.41
CA SER A 99 11.85 5.06 3.77
C SER A 99 11.54 3.97 4.80
N GLY A 100 10.54 3.13 4.52
CA GLY A 100 10.16 2.00 5.37
C GLY A 100 10.77 0.67 4.93
N GLY A 101 11.33 0.60 3.71
CA GLY A 101 11.78 -0.65 3.11
C GLY A 101 10.64 -1.61 2.82
N SER A 102 9.42 -1.11 2.58
CA SER A 102 8.26 -1.96 2.28
C SER A 102 7.83 -1.76 0.83
N TYR A 103 7.78 -2.86 0.09
CA TYR A 103 7.45 -2.87 -1.32
C TYR A 103 6.50 -4.03 -1.61
N GLY A 104 5.52 -3.83 -2.47
CA GLY A 104 4.62 -4.91 -2.80
C GLY A 104 3.66 -4.59 -3.92
N TYR A 105 3.10 -5.64 -4.48
CA TYR A 105 2.08 -5.58 -5.49
C TYR A 105 1.12 -6.76 -5.38
N VAL A 106 -0.10 -6.55 -5.87
CA VAL A 106 -1.14 -7.56 -6.02
C VAL A 106 -1.85 -7.37 -7.35
N PHE A 107 -2.11 -8.49 -8.01
CA PHE A 107 -2.86 -8.57 -9.24
C PHE A 107 -4.22 -9.19 -8.97
N VAL A 108 -5.26 -8.46 -9.32
CA VAL A 108 -6.64 -8.94 -9.33
C VAL A 108 -7.12 -8.91 -10.77
N GLU A 109 -7.24 -10.09 -11.37
CA GLU A 109 -7.66 -10.28 -12.76
C GLU A 109 -9.09 -10.83 -12.76
N ASN A 110 -10.01 -10.13 -13.41
CA ASN A 110 -11.44 -10.47 -13.43
C ASN A 110 -12.04 -10.71 -12.03
N GLY A 111 -11.58 -9.94 -11.04
CA GLY A 111 -12.09 -9.98 -9.66
C GLY A 111 -11.48 -11.08 -8.80
N VAL A 112 -10.50 -11.82 -9.34
CA VAL A 112 -9.80 -12.88 -8.62
C VAL A 112 -8.34 -12.49 -8.44
N ARG A 113 -7.83 -12.61 -7.21
CA ARG A 113 -6.40 -12.45 -6.95
C ARG A 113 -5.63 -13.56 -7.66
N THR A 114 -4.70 -13.21 -8.54
CA THR A 114 -3.87 -14.20 -9.28
C THR A 114 -2.43 -14.23 -8.83
N ARG A 115 -1.91 -13.11 -8.30
CA ARG A 115 -0.54 -13.00 -7.79
C ARG A 115 -0.44 -11.88 -6.76
N SER A 116 0.25 -12.10 -5.65
CA SER A 116 0.74 -11.02 -4.80
C SER A 116 2.13 -11.31 -4.27
N ARG A 117 2.90 -10.25 -4.04
CA ARG A 117 4.18 -10.27 -3.35
C ARG A 117 4.26 -9.01 -2.49
N LEU A 118 4.56 -9.18 -1.21
CA LEU A 118 4.73 -8.10 -0.26
C LEU A 118 6.00 -8.34 0.54
N GLU A 119 6.96 -7.44 0.43
CA GLU A 119 8.13 -7.35 1.27
C GLU A 119 7.90 -6.26 2.32
N THR A 120 8.04 -6.61 3.59
CA THR A 120 7.97 -5.66 4.71
C THR A 120 9.21 -5.80 5.57
N VAL A 121 9.96 -4.71 5.70
CA VAL A 121 11.05 -4.65 6.66
C VAL A 121 10.49 -4.28 8.05
N ALA A 122 10.94 -4.99 9.08
CA ALA A 122 10.74 -4.64 10.49
C ALA A 122 9.32 -4.79 11.08
N ILE A 123 8.50 -5.75 10.64
CA ILE A 123 7.30 -6.16 11.40
C ILE A 123 7.63 -7.42 12.23
N PRO A 124 7.73 -7.32 13.58
CA PRO A 124 8.03 -8.48 14.43
C PRO A 124 7.01 -9.60 14.25
N GLY A 125 7.50 -10.84 14.12
CA GLY A 125 6.65 -12.03 14.03
C GLY A 125 6.04 -12.30 12.65
N ARG A 126 6.44 -11.55 11.61
CA ARG A 126 6.05 -11.81 10.22
C ARG A 126 7.23 -12.23 9.35
N ALA A 127 6.94 -13.04 8.34
CA ALA A 127 7.91 -13.35 7.29
C ALA A 127 8.28 -12.04 6.56
N PRO A 128 9.57 -11.81 6.26
CA PRO A 128 10.01 -10.62 5.54
C PRO A 128 9.33 -10.45 4.17
N ILE A 129 9.01 -11.57 3.53
CA ILE A 129 8.34 -11.62 2.23
C ILE A 129 7.12 -12.55 2.35
N GLN A 130 5.97 -12.07 1.89
CA GLN A 130 4.72 -12.81 1.77
C GLN A 130 4.34 -12.92 0.30
N GLU A 131 3.96 -14.11 -0.17
CA GLU A 131 3.64 -14.36 -1.57
C GLU A 131 2.40 -15.24 -1.73
N PHE A 132 1.67 -15.02 -2.82
CA PHE A 132 0.53 -15.84 -3.22
C PHE A 132 0.48 -15.97 -4.74
N GLY A 133 0.11 -17.16 -5.24
CA GLY A 133 -0.02 -17.42 -6.67
C GLY A 133 1.32 -17.58 -7.40
N PRO A 134 1.31 -18.09 -8.65
CA PRO A 134 2.52 -18.32 -9.43
C PRO A 134 3.18 -16.99 -9.86
N PRO A 135 4.53 -16.91 -9.91
CA PRO A 135 5.22 -15.74 -10.43
C PRO A 135 4.80 -15.39 -11.85
N LYS A 136 4.58 -14.10 -12.13
CA LYS A 136 4.37 -13.58 -13.49
C LYS A 136 5.70 -13.54 -14.25
N GLY A 137 5.64 -13.39 -15.58
CA GLY A 137 6.82 -13.45 -16.45
C GLY A 137 7.94 -12.46 -16.06
N PHE A 138 7.58 -11.25 -15.62
CA PHE A 138 8.55 -10.26 -15.15
C PHE A 138 9.22 -10.65 -13.83
N GLU A 139 8.55 -11.41 -12.96
CA GLU A 139 9.14 -11.92 -11.73
C GLU A 139 10.05 -13.11 -12.02
N ALA A 140 9.60 -14.02 -12.89
CA ALA A 140 10.28 -15.27 -13.17
C ALA A 140 11.73 -15.05 -13.64
N ARG A 141 11.97 -14.05 -14.48
CA ARG A 141 13.33 -13.66 -14.93
C ARG A 141 14.25 -13.24 -13.78
N TRP A 142 13.73 -12.59 -12.75
CA TRP A 142 14.50 -12.18 -11.59
C TRP A 142 14.70 -13.32 -10.59
N LEU A 143 13.64 -14.09 -10.33
CA LEU A 143 13.69 -15.23 -9.40
C LEU A 143 14.57 -16.38 -9.91
N SER A 144 14.82 -16.43 -11.22
CA SER A 144 15.77 -17.37 -11.85
C SER A 144 17.09 -16.72 -12.26
N ALA A 145 17.28 -15.42 -11.98
CA ALA A 145 18.49 -14.70 -12.36
C ALA A 145 19.71 -15.27 -11.63
N PRO A 146 20.86 -15.38 -12.30
CA PRO A 146 22.12 -15.60 -11.63
C PRO A 146 22.37 -14.55 -10.53
N SER A 147 23.02 -14.96 -9.45
CA SER A 147 23.34 -14.08 -8.34
C SER A 147 24.74 -14.32 -7.80
N TYR A 148 25.37 -13.30 -7.24
CA TYR A 148 26.60 -13.40 -6.47
C TYR A 148 26.49 -12.58 -5.18
N PHE A 149 27.37 -12.82 -4.21
CA PHE A 149 27.49 -11.96 -3.03
C PHE A 149 28.54 -10.90 -3.32
N GLU A 150 28.20 -9.63 -3.14
CA GLU A 150 29.17 -8.54 -3.25
C GLU A 150 30.14 -8.63 -2.07
N GLU A 151 31.40 -8.91 -2.37
CA GLU A 151 32.47 -8.98 -1.39
C GLU A 151 33.14 -7.61 -1.28
N ASP A 152 32.69 -6.79 -0.34
CA ASP A 152 33.47 -5.62 0.08
C ASP A 152 34.63 -6.09 0.96
N GLU A 153 35.86 -5.67 0.62
CA GLU A 153 37.05 -5.95 1.43
C GLU A 153 36.85 -5.47 2.87
N GLY A 154 36.71 -6.40 3.80
CA GLY A 154 36.52 -6.12 5.23
C GLY A 154 35.09 -6.28 5.76
N SER A 155 34.10 -6.54 4.91
CA SER A 155 32.73 -6.84 5.34
C SER A 155 32.62 -8.25 5.90
N ALA A 156 31.96 -8.39 7.06
CA ALA A 156 31.69 -9.69 7.64
C ALA A 156 30.74 -10.49 6.70
N PRO A 157 30.79 -11.84 6.68
CA PRO A 157 29.94 -12.65 5.82
C PRO A 157 28.44 -12.33 5.91
N GLU A 158 27.97 -11.95 7.09
CA GLU A 158 26.59 -11.53 7.38
C GLU A 158 26.19 -10.18 6.76
N ASP A 159 27.16 -9.32 6.46
CA ASP A 159 26.93 -8.00 5.85
C ASP A 159 26.99 -8.05 4.32
N ARG A 160 27.33 -9.22 3.75
CA ARG A 160 27.41 -9.40 2.29
C ARG A 160 26.02 -9.34 1.68
N VAL A 161 25.86 -8.46 0.69
CA VAL A 161 24.60 -8.28 -0.02
C VAL A 161 24.59 -9.22 -1.23
N ARG A 162 23.51 -10.00 -1.38
CA ARG A 162 23.27 -10.77 -2.61
C ARG A 162 22.85 -9.82 -3.73
N ILE A 163 23.52 -9.90 -4.86
CA ILE A 163 23.24 -9.14 -6.08
C ILE A 163 22.71 -10.10 -7.14
N TYR A 164 21.52 -9.83 -7.65
CA TYR A 164 20.94 -10.48 -8.83
C TYR A 164 21.34 -9.69 -10.07
N TYR A 165 21.67 -10.37 -11.16
CA TYR A 165 22.05 -9.69 -12.40
C TYR A 165 21.41 -10.30 -13.64
N LEU A 166 21.04 -9.43 -14.58
CA LEU A 166 20.52 -9.78 -15.90
C LEU A 166 21.51 -9.29 -16.95
N GLU A 167 22.36 -10.20 -17.42
CA GLU A 167 23.50 -9.90 -18.29
C GLU A 167 23.07 -9.19 -19.59
N ALA A 168 22.00 -9.64 -20.22
CA ALA A 168 21.48 -9.07 -21.47
C ALA A 168 21.10 -7.58 -21.35
N GLU A 169 20.79 -7.10 -20.15
CA GLU A 169 20.36 -5.72 -19.88
C GLU A 169 21.42 -4.92 -19.12
N ASN A 170 22.55 -5.55 -18.77
CA ASN A 170 23.58 -4.99 -17.91
C ASN A 170 23.00 -4.41 -16.59
N LEU A 171 22.02 -5.10 -16.03
CA LEU A 171 21.28 -4.65 -14.85
C LEU A 171 21.67 -5.49 -13.63
N ARG A 172 21.96 -4.83 -12.51
CA ARG A 172 22.31 -5.44 -11.22
C ARG A 172 21.40 -4.88 -10.13
N VAL A 173 20.84 -5.76 -9.31
CA VAL A 173 19.87 -5.39 -8.26
C VAL A 173 20.20 -6.15 -6.99
N ALA A 174 20.41 -5.41 -5.91
CA ALA A 174 20.59 -5.98 -4.58
C ALA A 174 19.30 -6.65 -4.09
N GLU A 175 19.43 -7.69 -3.27
CA GLU A 175 18.29 -8.46 -2.74
C GLU A 175 17.27 -7.57 -2.03
N PHE A 176 17.72 -6.62 -1.20
CA PHE A 176 16.85 -5.66 -0.50
C PHE A 176 16.10 -4.69 -1.43
N ALA A 177 16.52 -4.57 -2.68
CA ALA A 177 15.89 -3.72 -3.71
C ALA A 177 15.12 -4.53 -4.74
N LEU A 178 15.14 -5.87 -4.65
CA LEU A 178 14.59 -6.75 -5.67
C LEU A 178 13.07 -6.58 -5.82
N THR A 179 12.33 -6.56 -4.71
CA THR A 179 10.88 -6.39 -4.77
C THR A 179 10.49 -4.99 -5.26
N SER A 180 11.25 -3.95 -4.92
CA SER A 180 11.07 -2.60 -5.48
C SER A 180 11.26 -2.59 -7.00
N ARG A 181 12.28 -3.28 -7.51
CA ARG A 181 12.49 -3.44 -8.95
C ARG A 181 11.36 -4.22 -9.62
N MET A 182 10.94 -5.33 -9.03
CA MET A 182 9.82 -6.13 -9.54
C MET A 182 8.52 -5.31 -9.55
N LEU A 183 8.28 -4.47 -8.55
CA LEU A 183 7.13 -3.56 -8.50
C LEU A 183 7.15 -2.56 -9.66
N TYR A 184 8.31 -1.96 -9.93
CA TYR A 184 8.47 -1.09 -11.09
C TYR A 184 8.08 -1.81 -12.39
N GLU A 185 8.64 -3.01 -12.61
CA GLU A 185 8.34 -3.81 -13.80
C GLU A 185 6.88 -4.28 -13.83
N ALA A 186 6.26 -4.58 -12.68
CA ALA A 186 4.85 -4.93 -12.55
C ALA A 186 3.96 -3.81 -13.09
N LEU A 187 4.19 -2.56 -12.68
CA LEU A 187 3.41 -1.41 -13.14
C LEU A 187 3.65 -1.11 -14.62
N VAL A 188 4.92 -1.07 -15.06
CA VAL A 188 5.26 -0.80 -16.47
C VAL A 188 4.69 -1.87 -17.39
N ASN A 189 4.83 -3.16 -17.07
CA ASN A 189 4.36 -4.23 -17.94
C ASN A 189 2.83 -4.36 -17.96
N SER A 190 2.15 -4.04 -16.87
CA SER A 190 0.72 -4.36 -16.72
C SER A 190 -0.18 -3.17 -17.02
N VAL A 191 0.23 -1.96 -16.62
CA VAL A 191 -0.54 -0.74 -16.89
C VAL A 191 0.21 0.24 -17.80
N GLY A 192 1.48 -0.02 -18.15
CA GLY A 192 2.23 0.79 -19.11
C GLY A 192 2.93 2.01 -18.51
N VAL A 193 2.83 2.23 -17.19
CA VAL A 193 3.38 3.42 -16.54
C VAL A 193 3.71 3.15 -15.07
N CYS A 194 4.83 3.69 -14.63
CA CYS A 194 5.20 3.81 -13.21
C CYS A 194 5.00 5.26 -12.78
N PRO A 195 4.13 5.58 -11.79
CA PRO A 195 3.77 6.97 -11.50
C PRO A 195 4.90 7.79 -10.89
N TRP A 196 5.94 7.14 -10.34
CA TRP A 196 7.14 7.82 -9.81
C TRP A 196 8.34 7.80 -10.76
N ASP A 197 8.22 7.17 -11.93
CA ASP A 197 9.27 7.10 -12.95
C ASP A 197 8.64 7.25 -14.34
N THR A 198 8.11 8.44 -14.61
CA THR A 198 7.49 8.78 -15.89
C THR A 198 7.69 10.25 -16.25
N ASN A 199 7.84 10.52 -17.55
CA ASN A 199 7.91 11.88 -18.10
C ASN A 199 6.52 12.46 -18.41
N THR A 200 5.47 11.67 -18.26
CA THR A 200 4.09 12.10 -18.53
C THR A 200 3.65 13.06 -17.43
N ARG A 201 3.21 14.26 -17.82
CA ARG A 201 2.60 15.20 -16.88
C ARG A 201 1.24 14.66 -16.42
N SER A 202 1.14 14.30 -15.15
CA SER A 202 -0.16 14.05 -14.50
C SER A 202 -0.76 15.37 -13.98
N ASN A 203 -2.08 15.37 -13.81
CA ASN A 203 -2.78 16.44 -13.10
C ASN A 203 -3.42 15.83 -11.84
N PRO A 204 -2.73 15.86 -10.68
CA PRO A 204 -3.23 15.24 -9.47
C PRO A 204 -4.47 15.96 -8.95
N ARG A 205 -5.46 15.14 -8.57
CA ARG A 205 -6.68 15.59 -7.90
C ARG A 205 -6.66 15.08 -6.48
N PHE A 206 -7.06 15.93 -5.54
CA PHE A 206 -6.91 15.67 -4.11
C PHE A 206 -8.29 15.61 -3.46
N PHE A 207 -8.48 14.62 -2.60
CA PHE A 207 -9.76 14.36 -1.97
C PHE A 207 -9.61 14.10 -0.47
N LYS A 208 -10.62 14.51 0.30
CA LYS A 208 -10.75 14.18 1.71
C LYS A 208 -11.98 13.30 1.92
N LEU A 209 -11.78 12.17 2.58
CA LEU A 209 -12.87 11.31 3.06
C LEU A 209 -13.41 11.87 4.36
N GLU A 210 -14.71 12.10 4.42
CA GLU A 210 -15.39 12.57 5.62
C GLU A 210 -15.55 11.41 6.61
N THR A 211 -15.35 11.67 7.89
CA THR A 211 -15.68 10.71 8.94
C THR A 211 -17.18 10.49 8.87
N LYS A 212 -17.65 9.23 8.87
CA LYS A 212 -19.08 8.96 9.00
C LYS A 212 -19.53 9.67 10.27
N PHE A 213 -20.41 10.66 10.15
CA PHE A 213 -21.20 11.10 11.28
C PHE A 213 -21.96 9.85 11.74
N VAL A 214 -21.52 9.28 12.86
CA VAL A 214 -22.41 8.42 13.64
C VAL A 214 -23.55 9.35 13.98
N VAL A 215 -24.68 9.19 13.30
CA VAL A 215 -25.92 9.84 13.71
C VAL A 215 -26.14 9.30 15.11
N ASP A 216 -25.91 10.13 16.13
CA ASP A 216 -26.37 9.87 17.48
C ASP A 216 -27.85 9.58 17.35
N VAL A 217 -28.21 8.30 17.45
CA VAL A 217 -29.61 7.92 17.63
C VAL A 217 -30.01 8.65 18.91
N PRO A 218 -30.96 9.59 18.87
CA PRO A 218 -31.38 10.28 20.08
C PRO A 218 -31.82 9.19 21.05
N SER A 219 -31.07 9.06 22.14
CA SER A 219 -31.37 8.15 23.22
C SER A 219 -32.80 8.41 23.65
N ILE A 220 -33.70 7.51 23.28
CA ILE A 220 -35.07 7.52 23.79
C ILE A 220 -34.94 7.50 25.31
N PRO A 221 -35.46 8.51 26.03
CA PRO A 221 -35.34 8.55 27.47
C PRO A 221 -35.96 7.27 28.05
N PRO A 222 -35.29 6.57 28.98
CA PRO A 222 -35.83 5.37 29.57
C PRO A 222 -37.14 5.72 30.27
N GLN A 223 -38.25 5.13 29.81
CA GLN A 223 -39.48 5.10 30.57
C GLN A 223 -39.16 4.43 31.91
N ARG A 224 -39.41 5.16 33.00
CA ARG A 224 -39.35 4.65 34.37
C ARG A 224 -40.28 3.45 34.51
N ALA A 225 -39.72 2.25 34.41
CA ALA A 225 -40.31 1.06 35.00
C ALA A 225 -39.82 1.00 36.45
N SER A 226 -40.72 1.29 37.38
CA SER A 226 -40.61 0.96 38.79
C SER A 226 -40.40 -0.54 38.95
N GLY A 227 -39.25 -0.95 39.48
CA GLY A 227 -38.95 -2.37 39.69
C GLY A 227 -37.77 -2.57 40.63
N VAL A 228 -38.10 -3.00 41.84
CA VAL A 228 -37.24 -3.39 42.96
C VAL A 228 -36.24 -4.48 42.57
N GLY A 229 -35.00 -4.43 43.08
CA GLY A 229 -34.23 -5.67 43.28
C GLY A 229 -32.71 -5.60 43.14
N GLN A 230 -32.05 -5.49 44.29
CA GLN A 230 -30.82 -6.18 44.70
C GLN A 230 -29.44 -5.81 44.12
N SER A 231 -28.58 -5.58 45.12
CA SER A 231 -27.14 -5.36 45.16
C SER A 231 -26.34 -6.61 44.79
N ALA A 232 -25.24 -6.42 44.06
CA ALA A 232 -24.01 -7.18 44.25
C ALA A 232 -22.81 -6.35 43.74
N ALA A 233 -21.88 -6.10 44.65
CA ALA A 233 -20.60 -5.45 44.42
C ALA A 233 -19.61 -6.41 43.74
N ILE A 234 -18.82 -5.95 42.77
CA ILE A 234 -17.47 -6.48 42.48
C ILE A 234 -16.55 -5.33 42.08
N SER A 235 -15.34 -5.43 42.61
CA SER A 235 -14.26 -4.48 42.84
C SER A 235 -13.39 -4.11 41.63
N ASP A 236 -12.78 -2.93 41.77
CA ASP A 236 -11.58 -2.45 41.09
C ASP A 236 -10.43 -3.47 41.07
N ALA A 237 -9.73 -3.53 39.93
CA ALA A 237 -8.31 -3.88 39.89
C ALA A 237 -7.61 -3.20 38.71
N SER A 238 -6.78 -2.23 39.07
CA SER A 238 -5.77 -1.54 38.29
C SER A 238 -4.80 -2.49 37.57
N ILE A 239 -4.50 -2.23 36.29
CA ILE A 239 -3.35 -2.83 35.61
C ILE A 239 -2.35 -1.74 35.22
N ALA A 240 -1.17 -1.89 35.81
CA ALA A 240 -0.01 -1.04 35.62
C ALA A 240 0.65 -1.24 34.24
N ALA A 241 1.16 -0.15 33.68
CA ALA A 241 1.97 -0.13 32.48
C ALA A 241 3.42 -0.59 32.74
N PRO A 242 4.09 -1.27 31.78
CA PRO A 242 5.53 -1.35 31.75
C PRO A 242 6.16 -0.37 30.74
N LYS A 243 7.41 -0.06 31.08
CA LYS A 243 8.26 1.05 30.64
C LYS A 243 8.82 0.92 29.23
N LYS A 244 9.17 2.10 28.73
CA LYS A 244 9.99 2.42 27.55
C LYS A 244 11.35 1.70 27.52
N GLY A 245 11.75 1.31 26.31
CA GLY A 245 13.13 1.20 25.81
C GLY A 245 13.04 0.91 24.31
N GLY A 246 13.56 1.68 23.35
CA GLY A 246 14.55 2.74 23.40
C GLY A 246 15.82 2.31 22.68
N ILE A 247 15.77 2.01 21.37
CA ILE A 247 16.97 1.97 20.51
C ILE A 247 16.63 2.60 19.15
N ARG A 248 17.13 3.82 18.97
CA ARG A 248 17.35 4.48 17.67
C ARG A 248 18.82 4.27 17.31
N SER A 249 19.13 3.87 16.07
CA SER A 249 20.16 4.51 15.23
C SER A 249 20.25 3.78 13.88
N ARG A 250 19.93 4.48 12.79
CA ARG A 250 20.87 4.99 11.78
C ARG A 250 21.42 3.91 10.84
N ILE A 251 20.95 3.89 9.59
CA ILE A 251 21.83 3.97 8.40
C ILE A 251 21.09 4.82 7.36
N ALA A 252 21.75 5.89 6.93
CA ALA A 252 21.40 6.72 5.78
C ALA A 252 22.68 6.86 4.95
N SER A 253 22.50 7.10 3.64
CA SER A 253 23.52 7.10 2.58
C SER A 253 23.80 5.67 2.10
N ILE A 254 23.57 5.29 0.84
CA ILE A 254 24.20 5.84 -0.37
C ILE A 254 23.26 5.64 -1.56
N LEU A 255 22.86 6.71 -2.25
CA LEU A 255 22.49 6.65 -3.68
C LEU A 255 22.99 7.93 -4.33
N GLY A 256 24.19 7.85 -4.90
CA GLY A 256 24.68 8.79 -5.89
C GLY A 256 24.19 8.35 -7.26
N LEU A 257 23.27 9.11 -7.85
CA LEU A 257 23.03 9.10 -9.29
C LEU A 257 23.08 10.56 -9.76
N SER A 258 24.18 10.85 -10.44
CA SER A 258 24.37 12.08 -11.21
C SER A 258 23.66 11.94 -12.56
N ARG A 259 22.79 12.92 -12.83
CA ARG A 259 22.34 13.51 -14.10
C ARG A 259 22.30 12.66 -15.37
#